data_AF-T0ZFB5-F1
#
_entry.id   AF-T0ZFB5-F1
#
_cell.length_a   1.000
_cell.length_b   1.000
_cell.length_c   1.000
_cell.angle_alpha   90.00
_cell.angle_beta   90.00
_cell.angle_gamma   90.00
#
_symmetry.space_group_name_H-M   'P 1'
#
loop_
_entity.id
_entity.type
_entity.pdbx_description
1 polymer ?
#
loop_
_entity_poly.entity_id
_entity_poly.type
_entity_poly.pdbx_seq_one_letter_code
_entity_poly.pdbx_strand_id
1 'polypeptide(L)'
;EQSDGTSWMAMYCLNLWEISLVLARRDAVFEDMATKFFEHFAYIAAAMYSQGLWNDEDGFYYDVLSLESGETIPLRVRSLVGLLPLCATSTLDAETEHALPHFAYYMEWFLANKAYLADHVAHDHGTGGRPGRLFS
;
A
#
# COMPACT_ATOMS: atom_id res chain seq x y z
N GLU A 1 20.38 -0.15 3.94
CA GLU A 1 19.12 -0.16 4.73
C GLU A 1 18.50 -1.54 4.59
N GLN A 2 17.77 -2.07 5.58
CA GLN A 2 17.22 -3.44 5.52
C GLN A 2 15.73 -3.37 5.13
N SER A 3 15.38 -3.71 3.88
CA SER A 3 14.00 -3.59 3.35
C SER A 3 13.01 -4.60 3.94
N ASP A 4 13.52 -5.67 4.57
CA ASP A 4 12.73 -6.76 5.15
C ASP A 4 11.69 -6.21 6.14
N GLY A 5 12.12 -5.47 7.18
CA GLY A 5 11.22 -4.95 8.21
C GLY A 5 10.17 -3.96 7.69
N THR A 6 10.55 -3.08 6.76
CA THR A 6 9.65 -2.09 6.16
C THR A 6 8.56 -2.76 5.33
N SER A 7 8.92 -3.79 4.57
CA SER A 7 7.99 -4.53 3.72
C SER A 7 7.02 -5.40 4.54
N TRP A 8 7.48 -6.04 5.62
CA TRP A 8 6.59 -6.73 6.56
C TRP A 8 5.57 -5.79 7.19
N MET A 9 5.98 -4.55 7.51
CA MET A 9 5.08 -3.55 8.05
C MET A 9 4.06 -3.05 7.02
N ALA A 10 4.45 -2.90 5.76
CA ALA A 10 3.51 -2.60 4.67
C ALA A 10 2.42 -3.68 4.59
N MET A 11 2.81 -4.95 4.54
CA MET A 11 1.87 -6.07 4.49
C MET A 11 1.00 -6.15 5.75
N TYR A 12 1.57 -5.93 6.94
CA TYR A 12 0.82 -5.90 8.19
C TYR A 12 -0.25 -4.80 8.19
N CYS A 13 0.10 -3.59 7.75
CA CYS A 13 -0.84 -2.48 7.62
C CYS A 13 -1.95 -2.81 6.62
N LEU A 14 -1.62 -3.40 5.48
CA LEU A 14 -2.62 -3.80 4.49
C LEU A 14 -3.60 -4.86 5.05
N ASN A 15 -3.08 -5.90 5.71
CA ASN A 15 -3.93 -6.94 6.31
C ASN A 15 -4.86 -6.36 7.39
N LEU A 16 -4.36 -5.44 8.22
CA LEU A 16 -5.20 -4.78 9.23
C LEU A 16 -6.20 -3.80 8.63
N TRP A 17 -5.88 -3.19 7.49
CA TRP A 17 -6.84 -2.40 6.74
C TRP A 17 -8.00 -3.27 6.25
N GLU A 18 -7.73 -4.42 5.62
CA GLU A 18 -8.77 -5.36 5.18
C GLU A 18 -9.65 -5.85 6.34
N ILE A 19 -9.03 -6.26 7.46
CA ILE A 19 -9.77 -6.67 8.66
C ILE A 19 -10.64 -5.52 9.17
N SER A 20 -10.12 -4.29 9.18
CA SER A 20 -10.87 -3.11 9.63
C SER A 20 -12.07 -2.84 8.74
N LEU A 21 -11.94 -2.96 7.40
CA LEU A 21 -13.07 -2.83 6.47
C LEU A 21 -14.15 -3.90 6.74
N VAL A 22 -13.75 -5.15 7.00
CA VAL A 22 -14.69 -6.23 7.32
C VAL A 22 -15.44 -5.96 8.63
N LEU A 23 -14.76 -5.46 9.65
CA LEU A 23 -15.36 -5.10 10.94
C LEU A 23 -16.24 -3.86 10.84
N ALA A 24 -15.84 -2.87 10.03
CA ALA A 24 -16.57 -1.63 9.81
C ALA A 24 -17.98 -1.86 9.23
N ARG A 25 -18.16 -2.94 8.45
CA ARG A 25 -19.50 -3.35 7.96
C ARG A 25 -20.48 -3.74 9.07
N ARG A 26 -19.99 -4.03 10.27
CA ARG A 26 -20.82 -4.38 11.44
C ARG A 26 -20.86 -3.28 12.49
N ASP A 27 -19.79 -2.52 12.61
CA ASP A 27 -19.66 -1.43 13.58
C ASP A 27 -18.80 -0.29 12.99
N ALA A 28 -19.43 0.86 12.76
CA ALA A 28 -18.80 2.01 12.12
C ALA A 28 -17.58 2.57 12.90
N VAL A 29 -17.42 2.21 14.18
CA VAL A 29 -16.23 2.58 14.99
C VAL A 29 -14.92 2.09 14.34
N PHE A 30 -14.99 1.03 13.52
CA PHE A 30 -13.83 0.49 12.81
C PHE A 30 -13.45 1.26 11.54
N GLU A 31 -14.27 2.21 11.06
CA GLU A 31 -13.92 3.04 9.89
C GLU A 31 -12.67 3.90 10.16
N ASP A 32 -12.51 4.41 11.38
CA ASP A 32 -11.31 5.16 11.77
C ASP A 32 -10.04 4.29 11.75
N MET A 33 -10.17 3.00 12.10
CA MET A 33 -9.05 2.06 11.99
C MET A 33 -8.73 1.73 10.54
N ALA A 34 -9.74 1.59 9.68
CA ALA A 34 -9.54 1.42 8.25
C ALA A 34 -8.76 2.60 7.67
N THR A 35 -9.17 3.84 7.98
CA THR A 35 -8.46 5.06 7.57
C THR A 35 -7.00 5.04 8.04
N LYS A 36 -6.77 4.74 9.32
CA LYS A 36 -5.41 4.70 9.89
C LYS A 36 -4.48 3.72 9.18
N PHE A 37 -4.94 2.49 8.95
CA PHE A 37 -4.10 1.47 8.34
C PHE A 37 -3.87 1.71 6.85
N PHE A 38 -4.86 2.27 6.15
CA PHE A 38 -4.69 2.77 4.79
C PHE A 38 -3.61 3.87 4.72
N GLU A 39 -3.67 4.89 5.59
CA GLU A 39 -2.66 5.96 5.60
C GLU A 39 -1.26 5.41 5.89
N HIS A 40 -1.11 4.53 6.89
CA HIS A 40 0.17 3.93 7.22
C HIS A 40 0.75 3.12 6.06
N PHE A 41 -0.08 2.33 5.37
CA PHE A 41 0.36 1.62 4.17
C PHE A 41 0.89 2.60 3.12
N ALA A 42 0.17 3.68 2.84
CA ALA A 42 0.60 4.70 1.88
C ALA A 42 1.89 5.41 2.25
N TYR A 43 2.09 5.72 3.53
CA TYR A 43 3.37 6.28 4.00
C TYR A 43 4.53 5.30 3.82
N ILE A 44 4.32 4.01 4.10
CA ILE A 44 5.36 3.00 3.94
C ILE A 44 5.69 2.78 2.46
N ALA A 45 4.68 2.69 1.59
CA ALA A 45 4.86 2.53 0.15
C ALA A 45 5.66 3.69 -0.46
N ALA A 46 5.31 4.94 -0.12
CA ALA A 46 6.05 6.12 -0.57
C ALA A 46 7.49 6.16 -0.05
N ALA A 47 7.71 5.78 1.21
CA ALA A 47 9.05 5.69 1.77
C ALA A 47 9.90 4.65 1.02
N MET A 48 9.36 3.45 0.77
CA MET A 48 10.05 2.40 0.02
C MET A 48 10.40 2.85 -1.41
N TYR A 49 9.50 3.59 -2.07
CA TYR A 49 9.77 4.17 -3.38
C TYR A 49 10.90 5.21 -3.32
N SER A 50 10.84 6.17 -2.37
CA SER A 50 11.87 7.20 -2.21
C SER A 50 13.26 6.66 -1.90
N GLN A 51 13.34 5.48 -1.26
CA GLN A 51 14.58 4.79 -0.96
C GLN A 51 15.19 4.07 -2.17
N GLY A 52 14.53 4.10 -3.33
CA GLY A 52 15.01 3.47 -4.57
C GLY A 52 15.02 1.95 -4.50
N LEU A 53 14.19 1.36 -3.64
CA LEU A 53 14.09 -0.09 -3.49
C LEU A 53 13.37 -0.73 -4.68
N TRP A 54 12.53 0.02 -5.39
CA TRP A 54 11.81 -0.45 -6.56
C TRP A 54 12.72 -0.50 -7.80
N ASN A 55 12.65 -1.60 -8.54
CA ASN A 55 13.29 -1.74 -9.83
C ASN A 55 12.22 -1.88 -10.93
N ASP A 56 12.14 -0.89 -11.82
CA ASP A 56 11.15 -0.83 -12.91
C ASP A 56 11.36 -1.92 -13.97
N GLU A 57 12.59 -2.37 -14.21
CA GLU A 57 12.89 -3.41 -15.21
C GLU A 57 12.39 -4.79 -14.77
N ASP A 58 12.51 -5.07 -13.47
CA ASP A 58 12.15 -6.36 -12.88
C ASP A 58 10.76 -6.35 -12.23
N GLY A 59 10.15 -5.17 -12.03
CA GLY A 59 8.88 -5.02 -11.31
C GLY A 59 8.96 -5.53 -9.86
N PHE A 60 10.10 -5.31 -9.20
CA PHE A 60 10.46 -6.00 -7.96
C PHE A 60 11.15 -5.06 -6.97
N TYR A 61 10.91 -5.26 -5.67
CA TYR A 61 11.65 -4.55 -4.62
C TYR A 61 12.93 -5.31 -4.24
N TYR A 62 14.06 -4.60 -4.23
CA TYR A 62 15.37 -5.10 -3.85
C TYR A 62 15.94 -4.34 -2.65
N ASP A 63 16.69 -5.03 -1.81
CA ASP A 63 17.49 -4.38 -0.76
C ASP A 63 18.56 -3.48 -1.39
N VAL A 64 18.89 -2.37 -0.73
CA VAL A 64 19.96 -1.47 -1.19
C VAL A 64 21.04 -1.35 -0.12
N LEU A 65 22.29 -1.63 -0.52
CA LEU A 65 23.49 -1.34 0.25
C LEU A 65 23.93 0.08 -0.02
N SER A 66 24.06 0.88 1.03
CA SER A 66 24.70 2.19 0.95
C SER A 66 26.15 2.04 1.36
N LEU A 67 27.08 2.32 0.44
CA LEU A 67 28.51 2.32 0.71
C LEU A 67 28.92 3.65 1.37
N GLU A 68 30.03 3.66 2.09
CA GLU A 68 30.61 4.88 2.68
C GLU A 68 31.00 5.92 1.62
N SER A 69 31.17 5.50 0.37
CA SER A 69 31.38 6.37 -0.80
C SER A 69 30.13 7.16 -1.23
N GLY A 70 28.96 6.88 -0.64
CA GLY A 70 27.67 7.41 -1.08
C GLY A 70 27.05 6.67 -2.27
N GLU A 71 27.75 5.67 -2.81
CA GLU A 71 27.20 4.79 -3.85
C GLU A 71 26.19 3.82 -3.26
N THR A 72 25.07 3.64 -3.95
CA THR A 72 24.01 2.70 -3.57
C THR A 72 24.02 1.51 -4.54
N ILE A 73 24.16 0.30 -4.00
CA ILE A 73 24.21 -0.94 -4.77
C ILE A 73 22.96 -1.77 -4.46
N PRO A 74 22.08 -2.03 -5.44
CA PRO A 74 20.93 -2.91 -5.25
C PRO A 74 21.40 -4.37 -5.11
N LEU A 75 21.03 -4.99 -4.00
CA LEU A 75 21.17 -6.41 -3.75
C LEU A 75 20.03 -7.16 -4.44
N ARG A 76 20.33 -7.78 -5.59
CA ARG A 76 19.38 -8.58 -6.37
C ARG A 76 19.10 -9.95 -5.75
N VAL A 77 18.74 -9.99 -4.48
CA VAL A 77 18.26 -11.19 -3.80
C VAL A 77 16.74 -11.24 -3.95
N ARG A 78 16.25 -12.24 -4.70
CA ARG A 78 14.81 -12.51 -4.81
C ARG A 78 14.31 -13.17 -3.53
N SER A 79 13.86 -12.37 -2.58
CA SER A 79 13.24 -12.84 -1.35
C SER A 79 11.71 -12.89 -1.51
N LEU A 80 11.03 -13.62 -0.61
CA LEU A 80 9.56 -13.63 -0.54
C LEU A 80 9.00 -12.20 -0.35
N VAL A 81 9.81 -11.32 0.24
CA VAL A 81 9.52 -9.92 0.50
C VAL A 81 9.35 -9.11 -0.79
N GLY A 82 10.17 -9.33 -1.82
CA GLY A 82 10.00 -8.61 -3.09
C GLY A 82 8.81 -9.12 -3.93
N LEU A 83 8.21 -10.25 -3.56
CA LEU A 83 6.93 -10.72 -4.11
C LEU A 83 5.72 -10.14 -3.36
N LEU A 84 5.92 -9.41 -2.26
CA LEU A 84 4.82 -8.82 -1.50
C LEU A 84 3.92 -7.89 -2.31
N PRO A 85 4.38 -7.09 -3.30
CA PRO A 85 3.48 -6.28 -4.13
C PRO A 85 2.46 -7.11 -4.92
N LEU A 86 2.80 -8.37 -5.26
CA LEU A 86 1.88 -9.30 -5.91
C LEU A 86 0.85 -9.89 -4.93
N CYS A 87 1.14 -9.85 -3.63
CA CYS A 87 0.27 -10.32 -2.55
C CYS A 87 -0.46 -9.16 -1.83
N ALA A 88 0.08 -7.95 -1.92
CA ALA A 88 -0.37 -6.72 -1.28
C ALA A 88 -1.37 -5.97 -2.17
N THR A 89 -2.09 -6.71 -3.01
CA THR A 89 -3.18 -6.18 -3.81
C THR A 89 -4.47 -6.36 -3.03
N SER A 90 -5.05 -5.26 -2.53
CA SER A 90 -6.42 -5.29 -2.01
C SER A 90 -7.34 -4.52 -2.93
N THR A 91 -8.52 -5.08 -3.17
CA THR A 91 -9.55 -4.43 -3.99
C THR A 91 -10.62 -3.85 -3.10
N LEU A 92 -10.88 -2.56 -3.22
CA LEU A 92 -12.08 -1.95 -2.66
C LEU A 92 -13.18 -2.01 -3.71
N ASP A 93 -14.23 -2.78 -3.44
CA ASP A 93 -15.41 -2.80 -4.30
C ASP A 93 -16.36 -1.63 -3.99
N ALA A 94 -17.13 -1.23 -5.01
CA ALA A 94 -18.09 -0.13 -4.88
C ALA A 94 -19.16 -0.38 -3.80
N GLU A 95 -19.45 -1.64 -3.48
CA GLU A 95 -20.39 -2.01 -2.42
C GLU A 95 -19.84 -1.66 -1.04
N THR A 96 -18.57 -1.98 -0.76
CA THR A 96 -17.89 -1.65 0.49
C THR A 96 -17.71 -0.13 0.62
N GLU A 97 -17.37 0.56 -0.46
CA GLU A 97 -17.25 2.02 -0.46
C GLU A 97 -18.60 2.70 -0.15
N HIS A 98 -19.70 2.20 -0.70
CA HIS A 98 -21.04 2.70 -0.38
C HIS A 98 -21.49 2.36 1.05
N ALA A 99 -21.06 1.21 1.57
CA ALA A 99 -21.37 0.77 2.93
C ALA A 99 -20.57 1.53 4.01
N LEU A 100 -19.41 2.08 3.66
CA LEU A 100 -18.46 2.74 4.57
C LEU A 100 -18.20 4.20 4.13
N PRO A 101 -19.21 5.08 4.21
CA PRO A 101 -19.12 6.42 3.63
C PRO A 101 -18.12 7.34 4.33
N HIS A 102 -17.83 7.11 5.63
CA HIS A 102 -16.87 7.94 6.36
C HIS A 102 -15.44 7.60 5.92
N PHE A 103 -15.11 6.30 5.86
CA PHE A 103 -13.86 5.83 5.27
C PHE A 103 -13.70 6.31 3.82
N ALA A 104 -14.72 6.13 2.98
CA ALA A 104 -14.67 6.54 1.56
C ALA A 104 -14.37 8.03 1.41
N TYR A 105 -15.05 8.88 2.18
CA TYR A 105 -14.80 10.32 2.20
C TYR A 105 -13.34 10.64 2.57
N TYR A 106 -12.81 10.01 3.63
CA TYR A 106 -11.43 10.23 4.05
C TYR A 106 -10.42 9.73 3.03
N MET A 107 -10.67 8.58 2.41
CA MET A 107 -9.84 8.04 1.36
C MET A 107 -9.77 8.98 0.14
N GLU A 108 -10.92 9.46 -0.35
CA GLU A 108 -10.95 10.42 -1.44
C GLU A 108 -10.23 11.72 -1.08
N TRP A 109 -10.49 12.25 0.13
CA TRP A 109 -9.79 13.43 0.63
C TRP A 109 -8.28 13.19 0.68
N PHE A 110 -7.82 12.05 1.20
CA PHE A 110 -6.41 11.70 1.30
C PHE A 110 -5.75 11.68 -0.07
N LEU A 111 -6.36 10.98 -1.03
CA LEU A 111 -5.82 10.85 -2.38
C LEU A 111 -5.76 12.20 -3.12
N ALA A 112 -6.77 13.06 -2.91
CA ALA A 112 -6.79 14.39 -3.50
C ALA A 112 -5.78 15.37 -2.86
N ASN A 113 -5.53 15.25 -1.55
CA ASN A 113 -4.71 16.21 -0.80
C ASN A 113 -3.26 15.76 -0.60
N LYS A 114 -2.96 14.47 -0.73
CA LYS A 114 -1.62 13.88 -0.57
C LYS A 114 -1.20 13.15 -1.84
N ALA A 115 -1.20 13.86 -2.98
CA ALA A 115 -0.87 13.32 -4.30
C ALA A 115 0.45 12.52 -4.33
N TYR A 116 1.50 13.02 -3.64
CA TYR A 116 2.79 12.31 -3.52
C TYR A 116 2.68 10.91 -2.91
N LEU A 117 1.70 10.66 -2.03
CA LEU A 117 1.44 9.33 -1.48
C LEU A 117 0.48 8.53 -2.38
N ALA A 118 -0.51 9.19 -2.96
CA ALA A 118 -1.52 8.57 -3.83
C ALA A 118 -0.91 7.86 -5.04
N ASP A 119 0.11 8.47 -5.65
CA ASP A 119 0.84 7.92 -6.81
C ASP A 119 1.49 6.55 -6.52
N HIS A 120 1.63 6.18 -5.25
CA HIS A 120 2.30 4.96 -4.80
C HIS A 120 1.35 3.90 -4.23
N VAL A 121 0.03 4.14 -4.19
CA VAL A 121 -0.91 3.18 -3.57
C VAL A 121 -2.21 2.97 -4.31
N ALA A 122 -2.65 3.90 -5.15
CA ALA A 122 -3.97 3.81 -5.77
C ALA A 122 -3.83 3.76 -7.30
N HIS A 123 -4.15 2.61 -7.87
CA HIS A 123 -4.23 2.45 -9.32
C HIS A 123 -5.69 2.21 -9.71
N ASP A 124 -6.22 3.10 -10.56
CA ASP A 124 -7.58 2.96 -11.08
C ASP A 124 -7.60 1.87 -12.16
N HIS A 125 -7.80 0.63 -11.71
CA HIS A 125 -7.94 -0.53 -12.57
C HIS A 125 -9.33 -1.13 -12.39
N GLY A 126 -10.20 -0.92 -13.39
CA GLY A 126 -11.49 -1.60 -13.49
C GLY A 126 -11.30 -3.11 -13.50
N THR A 127 -11.70 -3.79 -12.43
CA THR A 127 -11.55 -5.23 -12.28
C THR A 127 -12.67 -5.97 -13.02
N GLY A 128 -12.35 -6.56 -14.17
CA GLY A 128 -13.21 -7.60 -14.80
C GLY A 128 -14.66 -7.17 -15.10
N GLY A 129 -14.91 -5.90 -15.40
CA GLY A 129 -16.26 -5.39 -15.71
C GLY A 129 -17.09 -4.95 -14.49
N ARG A 130 -16.51 -4.92 -13.28
CA ARG A 130 -17.10 -4.30 -12.09
C ARG A 130 -16.32 -3.04 -11.70
N PRO A 131 -16.99 -1.94 -11.30
CA PRO A 131 -16.30 -0.77 -10.77
C PRO A 131 -15.68 -1.12 -9.41
N GLY A 132 -14.39 -0.86 -9.26
CA GLY A 132 -13.61 -1.12 -8.04
C GLY A 132 -12.19 -0.57 -8.18
N ARG A 133 -11.51 -0.34 -7.06
CA ARG A 133 -10.17 0.26 -7.01
C ARG A 133 -9.14 -0.77 -6.56
N LEU A 134 -7.98 -0.77 -7.20
CA LEU A 134 -6.84 -1.59 -6.80
C LEU A 134 -5.88 -0.75 -5.96
N PHE A 135 -5.49 -1.29 -4.81
CA PHE A 135 -4.41 -0.75 -4.00
C PHE A 135 -3.27 -1.77 -3.94
N SER A 136 -2.06 -1.36 -4.33
CA SER A 136 -0.85 -2.19 -4.40
C SER A 136 0.40 -1.37 -4.12
#